data_AF-A0A1A7PUM4-F1
#
_entry.id   AF-A0A1A7PUM4-F1
#
_cell.length_a   1.000
_cell.length_b   1.000
_cell.length_c   1.000
_cell.angle_alpha   90.00
_cell.angle_beta   90.00
_cell.angle_gamma   90.00
#
_symmetry.space_group_name_H-M   'P 1'
#
loop_
_entity.id
_entity.type
_entity.pdbx_description
1 polymer ?
#
loop_
_entity_poly.entity_id
_entity_poly.type
_entity_poly.pdbx_seq_one_letter_code
_entity_poly.pdbx_strand_id
1 'polypeptide(L)'
;MAILVIMLILILGYYYSSNYLPERFKLKRSTGWESYVLLGSHGVKFVVMGIILTLVIWLFFYVFSFFLNIPIFLGFNYQPFELQKYLIMDILEVKAYSILIAISSIVFCRVELDKKKFDIPQIHQEMSGANNIVNLLFSAMNSQTPVKVSLKSKKVYVGIVDGTQFLSADLENIVIIPYLSGYRDKDKLNIIFDCNYFSVYEKYNISNSENSENSENSENSENSENSENSENSENKDGLSLKYFRNVIRVSEIESISLFDIKYFNDFERVVETENM
;
A
#
# COMPACT_ATOMS: atom_id res chain seq x y z
N MET A 1 29.96 8.24 16.90
CA MET A 1 28.71 9.03 17.03
C MET A 1 28.15 9.52 15.69
N ALA A 2 28.84 10.35 14.91
CA ALA A 2 28.27 10.93 13.67
C ALA A 2 27.79 9.89 12.64
N ILE A 3 28.57 8.84 12.40
CA ILE A 3 28.22 7.76 11.44
C ILE A 3 26.93 7.04 11.87
N LEU A 4 26.75 6.79 13.17
CA LEU A 4 25.55 6.14 13.69
C LEU A 4 24.31 7.01 13.48
N VAL A 5 24.43 8.33 13.64
CA VAL A 5 23.33 9.26 13.38
C VAL A 5 22.96 9.28 11.90
N ILE A 6 23.95 9.31 11.00
CA ILE A 6 23.71 9.23 9.55
C ILE A 6 23.03 7.90 9.19
N MET A 7 23.50 6.79 9.76
CA MET A 7 22.90 5.48 9.54
C MET A 7 21.45 5.45 10.04
N LEU A 8 21.16 5.99 11.22
CA LEU A 8 19.80 6.10 11.77
C LEU A 8 18.89 6.89 10.83
N ILE A 9 19.34 8.04 10.33
CA ILE A 9 18.61 8.88 9.37
C ILE A 9 18.26 8.06 8.12
N LEU A 10 19.24 7.36 7.54
CA LEU A 10 19.02 6.57 6.33
C LEU A 10 18.09 5.38 6.57
N ILE A 11 18.22 4.67 7.71
CA ILE A 11 17.34 3.56 8.06
C ILE A 11 15.90 4.04 8.25
N LEU A 12 15.69 5.14 8.98
CA LEU A 12 14.35 5.71 9.19
C LEU A 12 13.73 6.19 7.88
N GLY A 13 14.51 6.88 7.05
CA GLY A 13 14.09 7.33 5.73
C GLY A 13 13.71 6.17 4.83
N TYR A 14 14.55 5.14 4.75
CA TYR A 14 14.26 3.93 3.98
C TYR A 14 13.03 3.18 4.50
N TYR A 15 12.91 3.01 5.82
CA TYR A 15 11.76 2.36 6.45
C TYR A 15 10.47 3.10 6.11
N TYR A 16 10.46 4.43 6.17
CA TYR A 16 9.31 5.23 5.79
C TYR A 16 8.99 5.11 4.29
N SER A 17 9.97 5.34 3.42
CA SER A 17 9.78 5.31 1.97
C SER A 17 9.42 3.92 1.42
N SER A 18 9.81 2.83 2.10
CA SER A 18 9.48 1.47 1.69
C SER A 18 8.07 1.06 2.12
N ASN A 19 7.56 1.59 3.23
CA ASN A 19 6.23 1.24 3.75
C ASN A 19 5.11 2.20 3.30
N TYR A 20 5.44 3.45 2.93
CA TYR A 20 4.46 4.41 2.42
C TYR A 20 4.40 4.38 0.88
N LEU A 21 3.22 4.03 0.35
CA LEU A 21 3.02 3.70 -1.07
C LEU A 21 3.44 4.84 -2.04
N PRO A 22 3.02 6.11 -1.86
CA PRO A 22 3.45 7.23 -2.71
C PRO A 22 4.97 7.45 -2.73
N GLU A 23 5.63 7.31 -1.58
CA GLU A 23 7.08 7.51 -1.49
C GLU A 23 7.86 6.33 -2.06
N ARG A 24 7.33 5.11 -1.96
CA ARG A 24 7.90 3.95 -2.63
C ARG A 24 7.94 4.12 -4.14
N PHE A 25 6.93 4.79 -4.71
CA PHE A 25 6.94 5.17 -6.14
C PHE A 25 8.05 6.15 -6.48
N LYS A 26 8.19 7.23 -5.69
CA LYS A 26 9.27 8.21 -5.90
C LYS A 26 10.64 7.55 -5.77
N LEU A 27 10.80 6.63 -4.82
CA LEU A 27 12.05 5.91 -4.59
C LEU A 27 12.42 5.01 -5.77
N LYS A 28 11.50 4.20 -6.31
CA LYS A 28 11.78 3.36 -7.48
C LYS A 28 12.13 4.15 -8.74
N ARG A 29 11.53 5.34 -8.91
CA ARG A 29 11.77 6.21 -10.07
C ARG A 29 13.06 7.04 -9.95
N SER A 30 13.50 7.33 -8.73
CA SER A 30 14.74 8.05 -8.47
C SER A 30 15.96 7.23 -8.89
N THR A 31 16.98 7.89 -9.45
CA THR A 31 18.21 7.20 -9.88
C THR A 31 19.44 7.75 -9.16
N GLY A 32 20.29 6.84 -8.67
CA GLY A 32 21.58 7.18 -8.07
C GLY A 32 21.47 8.11 -6.86
N TRP A 33 21.94 9.35 -7.01
CA TRP A 33 22.06 10.33 -5.92
C TRP A 33 20.70 10.84 -5.41
N GLU A 34 19.69 10.90 -6.27
CA GLU A 34 18.35 11.37 -5.92
C GLU A 34 17.69 10.51 -4.84
N SER A 35 17.92 9.19 -4.90
CA SER A 35 17.40 8.22 -3.92
C SER A 35 17.96 8.50 -2.52
N TYR A 36 19.25 8.80 -2.41
CA TYR A 36 19.87 9.10 -1.12
C TYR A 36 19.35 10.42 -0.53
N VAL A 37 19.15 11.45 -1.36
CA VAL A 37 18.58 12.73 -0.91
C VAL A 37 17.13 12.54 -0.46
N LEU A 38 16.33 11.75 -1.19
CA LEU A 38 14.95 11.44 -0.83
C LEU A 38 14.87 10.72 0.52
N LEU A 39 15.66 9.66 0.72
CA LEU A 39 15.74 8.93 1.99
C LEU A 39 16.22 9.85 3.13
N GLY A 40 17.27 10.61 2.88
CA GLY A 40 17.84 11.55 3.85
C GLY A 40 16.84 12.60 4.29
N SER A 41 16.08 13.19 3.37
CA SER A 41 15.10 14.24 3.68
C SER A 41 14.01 13.75 4.63
N HIS A 42 13.46 12.55 4.39
CA HIS A 42 12.48 11.93 5.27
C HIS A 42 13.08 11.53 6.61
N GLY A 43 14.27 10.92 6.61
CA GLY A 43 14.99 10.57 7.84
C GLY A 43 15.29 11.78 8.72
N VAL A 44 15.74 12.89 8.13
CA VAL A 44 16.02 14.14 8.84
C VAL A 44 14.75 14.71 9.47
N LYS A 45 13.62 14.70 8.75
CA LYS A 45 12.32 15.13 9.30
C LYS A 45 11.99 14.38 10.59
N PHE A 46 12.13 13.05 10.62
CA PHE A 46 11.84 12.24 11.80
C PHE A 46 12.79 12.51 12.97
N VAL A 47 14.08 12.65 12.69
CA VAL A 47 15.08 12.96 13.72
C VAL A 47 14.84 14.35 14.32
N VAL A 48 14.50 15.35 13.51
CA VAL A 48 14.15 16.70 13.99
C VAL A 48 12.94 16.66 14.92
N MET A 49 11.90 15.89 14.57
CA MET A 49 10.74 15.70 15.46
C MET A 49 11.11 15.00 16.77
N GLY A 50 11.99 13.98 16.71
CA GLY A 50 12.53 13.32 17.90
C GLY A 50 13.33 14.26 18.81
N ILE A 51 14.12 15.17 18.23
CA ILE A 51 14.86 16.20 18.97
C ILE A 51 13.89 17.18 19.65
N ILE A 52 12.86 17.64 18.93
CA ILE A 52 11.85 18.54 19.50
C ILE A 52 11.14 17.88 20.69
N LEU A 53 10.73 16.61 20.56
CA LEU A 53 10.09 15.87 21.65
C LEU A 53 11.03 15.71 22.86
N THR A 54 12.30 15.41 22.60
CA THR A 54 13.33 15.31 23.65
C THR A 54 13.52 16.64 24.38
N LEU A 55 13.49 17.76 23.66
CA LEU A 55 13.59 19.11 24.24
C LEU A 55 12.37 19.40 25.12
N VAL A 56 11.16 19.04 24.67
CA VAL A 56 9.93 19.19 25.47
C VAL A 56 10.01 18.36 26.76
N ILE A 57 10.49 17.11 26.68
CA ILE A 57 10.68 16.24 27.86
C ILE A 57 11.72 16.82 28.81
N TRP A 58 12.83 17.34 28.28
CA TRP A 58 13.86 17.99 29.09
C TRP A 58 13.31 19.23 29.81
N LEU A 59 12.57 20.09 29.11
CA LEU A 59 11.89 21.25 29.69
C LEU A 59 10.90 20.83 30.77
N PHE A 60 10.11 19.78 30.52
CA PHE A 60 9.17 19.23 31.48
C PHE A 60 9.88 18.74 32.75
N PHE A 61 10.98 17.99 32.63
CA PHE A 61 11.77 17.54 33.78
C PHE A 61 12.42 18.70 34.54
N TYR A 62 12.84 19.75 33.85
CA TYR A 62 13.37 20.96 34.48
C TYR A 62 12.29 21.65 35.32
N VAL A 63 11.12 21.90 34.75
CA VAL A 63 9.99 22.52 35.44
C VAL A 63 9.51 21.65 36.60
N PHE A 64 9.40 20.34 36.39
CA PHE A 64 8.97 19.39 37.43
C PHE A 64 9.98 19.29 38.59
N SER A 65 11.29 19.29 38.27
CA SER A 65 12.38 19.39 39.24
C SER A 65 12.29 20.70 40.05
N PHE A 66 11.97 21.83 39.41
CA PHE A 66 11.75 23.09 40.10
C PHE A 66 10.61 22.99 41.12
N PHE A 67 9.46 22.41 40.73
CA PHE A 67 8.32 22.23 41.63
C PHE A 67 8.65 21.33 42.84
N LEU A 68 9.38 20.22 42.63
CA LEU A 68 9.81 19.32 43.71
C LEU A 68 10.78 19.99 44.69
N ASN A 69 11.54 20.98 44.24
CA ASN A 69 12.50 21.72 45.06
C ASN A 69 11.90 22.96 45.76
N ILE A 70 10.60 23.23 45.65
CA ILE A 70 9.93 24.32 46.38
C ILE A 70 10.08 24.18 47.91
N PRO A 71 9.83 23.00 48.53
CA PRO A 71 9.96 22.88 49.99
C PRO A 71 11.38 23.10 50.55
N ILE A 72 12.45 23.08 49.74
CA ILE A 72 13.82 23.50 50.14
C ILE A 72 13.82 25.00 50.46
N PHE A 73 13.08 25.79 49.67
CA PHE A 73 12.92 27.23 49.92
C PHE A 73 12.14 27.50 51.22
N LEU A 74 11.32 26.56 51.66
CA LEU A 74 10.60 26.59 52.95
C LEU A 74 11.43 26.07 54.13
N GLY A 75 12.72 25.72 53.93
CA GLY A 75 13.64 25.33 55.00
C GLY A 75 13.64 23.84 55.37
N PHE A 76 13.03 22.97 54.56
CA PHE A 76 13.13 21.52 54.74
C PHE A 76 14.47 20.98 54.21
N ASN A 77 15.18 20.19 55.02
CA ASN A 77 16.44 19.55 54.63
C ASN A 77 16.19 18.25 53.86
N TYR A 78 16.16 18.32 52.54
CA TYR A 78 16.19 17.15 51.66
C TYR A 78 17.15 17.40 50.49
N GLN A 79 17.65 16.33 49.86
CA GLN A 79 18.56 16.47 48.72
C GLN A 79 17.82 17.04 47.49
N PRO A 80 18.41 17.99 46.76
CA PRO A 80 17.76 18.60 45.62
C PRO A 80 17.52 17.56 44.52
N PHE A 81 16.28 17.50 44.03
CA PHE A 81 15.91 16.62 42.92
C PHE A 81 16.36 17.25 41.61
N GLU A 82 17.39 16.72 40.96
CA GLU A 82 17.89 17.22 39.67
C GLU A 82 17.57 16.24 38.53
N LEU A 83 16.28 16.12 38.16
CA LEU A 83 15.82 15.13 37.18
C LEU A 83 16.45 15.27 35.79
N GLN A 84 16.82 16.49 35.41
CA GLN A 84 17.54 16.78 34.16
C GLN A 84 18.89 16.04 34.04
N LYS A 85 19.56 15.72 35.15
CA LYS A 85 20.85 15.02 35.14
C LYS A 85 20.71 13.59 34.61
N TYR A 86 19.58 12.94 34.83
CA TYR A 86 19.32 11.59 34.29
C TYR A 86 19.30 11.55 32.76
N LEU A 87 18.93 12.64 32.07
CA LEU A 87 18.98 12.72 30.61
C LEU A 87 20.42 12.86 30.07
N ILE A 88 21.34 13.38 30.89
CA ILE A 88 22.74 13.63 30.50
C ILE A 88 23.64 12.48 30.95
N MET A 89 23.15 11.59 31.81
CA MET A 89 23.86 10.42 32.30
C MET A 89 24.36 9.55 31.14
N ASP A 90 25.59 9.06 31.28
CA ASP A 90 26.18 8.13 30.33
C ASP A 90 25.64 6.72 30.58
N ILE A 91 25.14 6.11 29.51
CA ILE A 91 24.67 4.72 29.47
C ILE A 91 25.47 4.04 28.36
N LEU A 92 26.36 3.10 28.72
CA LEU A 92 27.24 2.41 27.76
C LEU A 92 28.00 3.40 26.84
N GLU A 93 28.68 4.39 27.43
CA GLU A 93 29.46 5.43 26.71
C GLU A 93 28.61 6.35 25.80
N VAL A 94 27.29 6.24 25.85
CA VAL A 94 26.33 7.01 25.06
C VAL A 94 25.40 7.79 25.99
N LYS A 95 25.23 9.09 25.74
CA LYS A 95 24.38 9.94 26.58
C LYS A 95 22.90 9.53 26.47
N ALA A 96 22.20 9.44 27.59
CA ALA A 96 20.82 8.95 27.65
C ALA A 96 19.85 9.69 26.71
N TYR A 97 20.00 11.01 26.54
CA TYR A 97 19.17 11.78 25.60
C TYR A 97 19.28 11.31 24.14
N SER A 98 20.42 10.75 23.72
CA SER A 98 20.60 10.29 22.34
C SER A 98 19.81 9.01 22.06
N ILE A 99 19.68 8.13 23.06
CA ILE A 99 18.80 6.96 23.02
C ILE A 99 17.35 7.42 22.96
N LEU A 100 16.99 8.43 23.75
CA LEU A 100 15.64 8.99 23.77
C LEU A 100 15.24 9.62 22.43
N ILE A 101 16.16 10.33 21.76
CA ILE A 101 15.96 10.84 20.39
C ILE A 101 15.70 9.68 19.42
N ALA A 102 16.50 8.61 19.47
CA ALA A 102 16.34 7.47 18.58
C ALA A 102 14.98 6.78 18.76
N ILE A 103 14.59 6.49 20.00
CA ILE A 103 13.29 5.88 20.33
C ILE A 103 12.14 6.80 19.87
N SER A 104 12.21 8.09 20.19
CA SER A 104 11.19 9.07 19.81
C SER A 104 11.02 9.16 18.29
N SER A 105 12.13 9.15 17.55
CA SER A 105 12.13 9.19 16.08
C SER A 105 11.49 7.93 15.48
N ILE A 106 11.78 6.75 16.04
CA ILE A 106 11.18 5.47 15.60
C ILE A 106 9.67 5.47 15.86
N VAL A 107 9.24 5.89 17.06
CA VAL A 107 7.81 5.95 17.42
C VAL A 107 7.08 6.91 16.50
N PHE A 108 7.61 8.11 16.27
CA PHE A 108 6.99 9.09 15.38
C PHE A 108 6.88 8.58 13.94
N CYS A 109 7.92 7.90 13.44
CA CYS A 109 7.91 7.28 12.12
C CYS A 109 6.79 6.23 11.99
N ARG A 110 6.62 5.36 13.00
CA ARG A 110 5.53 4.36 13.02
C ARG A 110 4.15 5.01 13.07
N VAL A 111 3.95 5.97 13.96
CA VAL A 111 2.67 6.67 14.10
C VAL A 111 2.29 7.42 12.82
N GLU A 112 3.25 8.05 12.14
CA GLU A 112 2.99 8.74 10.87
C GLU A 112 2.66 7.75 9.73
N LEU A 113 3.32 6.58 9.71
CA LEU A 113 3.00 5.51 8.75
C LEU A 113 1.59 4.96 8.95
N ASP A 114 1.21 4.66 10.18
CA ASP A 114 -0.12 4.11 10.48
C ASP A 114 -1.20 5.10 10.07
N LYS A 115 -1.05 6.39 10.43
CA LYS A 115 -2.00 7.44 10.02
C LYS A 115 -2.16 7.52 8.51
N LYS A 116 -1.06 7.51 7.77
CA LYS A 116 -1.06 7.65 6.31
C LYS A 116 -1.52 6.39 5.57
N LYS A 117 -1.33 5.20 6.14
CA LYS A 117 -1.76 3.92 5.54
C LYS A 117 -3.28 3.80 5.49
N PHE A 118 -3.99 4.33 6.49
CA PHE A 118 -5.45 4.32 6.54
C PHE A 118 -6.11 5.47 5.75
N ASP A 119 -5.35 6.52 5.40
CA ASP A 119 -5.85 7.66 4.62
C ASP A 119 -5.76 7.40 3.11
N ILE A 120 -6.58 6.46 2.65
CA ILE A 120 -6.77 6.13 1.23
C ILE A 120 -7.07 7.37 0.35
N PRO A 121 -7.93 8.33 0.74
CA PRO A 121 -8.18 9.50 -0.10
C PRO A 121 -6.96 10.44 -0.20
N GLN A 122 -6.14 10.58 0.85
CA GLN A 122 -4.91 11.35 0.77
C GLN A 122 -3.86 10.68 -0.13
N ILE A 123 -3.75 9.35 -0.07
CA ILE A 123 -2.92 8.55 -0.98
C ILE A 123 -3.36 8.77 -2.44
N HIS A 124 -4.68 8.77 -2.71
CA HIS A 124 -5.23 9.05 -4.04
C HIS A 124 -4.88 10.46 -4.51
N GLN A 125 -5.00 11.47 -3.65
CA GLN A 125 -4.68 12.85 -3.98
C GLN A 125 -3.18 13.07 -4.27
N GLU A 126 -2.29 12.48 -3.46
CA GLU A 126 -0.83 12.55 -3.68
C GLU A 126 -0.41 11.79 -4.94
N MET A 127 -1.12 10.73 -5.34
CA MET A 127 -0.90 10.00 -6.59
C MET A 127 -1.55 10.65 -7.83
N SER A 128 -2.63 11.43 -7.66
CA SER A 128 -3.37 12.07 -8.75
C SER A 128 -2.51 13.06 -9.56
N GLY A 129 -1.50 13.67 -8.91
CA GLY A 129 -0.54 14.56 -9.58
C GLY A 129 0.46 13.86 -10.52
N ALA A 130 0.52 12.51 -10.51
CA ALA A 130 1.58 11.79 -11.21
C ALA A 130 1.18 11.23 -12.60
N ASN A 131 -0.05 10.73 -12.81
CA ASN A 131 -0.49 10.14 -14.10
C ASN A 131 -2.02 9.92 -14.17
N ASN A 132 -2.69 10.37 -15.26
CA ASN A 132 -4.14 10.17 -15.49
C ASN A 132 -4.57 8.69 -15.51
N ILE A 133 -3.72 7.80 -16.01
CA ILE A 133 -3.97 6.35 -16.11
C ILE A 133 -4.04 5.71 -14.71
N VAL A 134 -3.12 6.06 -13.81
CA VAL A 134 -3.06 5.50 -12.46
C VAL A 134 -4.27 5.92 -11.64
N ASN A 135 -4.69 7.19 -11.79
CA ASN A 135 -5.90 7.72 -11.16
C ASN A 135 -7.16 6.98 -11.62
N LEU A 136 -7.26 6.71 -12.92
CA LEU A 136 -8.34 5.93 -13.52
C LEU A 136 -8.36 4.48 -12.99
N LEU A 137 -7.20 3.81 -12.95
CA LEU A 137 -7.06 2.46 -12.42
C LEU A 137 -7.48 2.39 -10.95
N PHE A 138 -7.02 3.35 -10.14
CA PHE A 138 -7.35 3.40 -8.72
C PHE A 138 -8.85 3.64 -8.48
N SER A 139 -9.44 4.57 -9.25
CA SER A 139 -10.88 4.80 -9.24
C SER A 139 -11.62 3.51 -9.58
N ALA A 140 -11.20 2.83 -10.66
CA ALA A 140 -11.84 1.62 -11.14
C ALA A 140 -11.74 0.44 -10.15
N MET A 141 -10.61 0.30 -9.47
CA MET A 141 -10.43 -0.70 -8.42
C MET A 141 -11.36 -0.46 -7.23
N ASN A 142 -11.45 0.79 -6.76
CA ASN A 142 -12.26 1.12 -5.60
C ASN A 142 -13.76 0.99 -5.90
N SER A 143 -14.19 1.35 -7.10
CA SER A 143 -15.58 1.20 -7.53
C SER A 143 -15.92 -0.18 -8.10
N GLN A 144 -14.95 -1.10 -8.20
CA GLN A 144 -15.08 -2.40 -8.89
C GLN A 144 -15.68 -2.26 -10.30
N THR A 145 -15.41 -1.13 -10.97
CA THR A 145 -15.92 -0.86 -12.32
C THR A 145 -14.97 -1.46 -13.34
N PRO A 146 -15.48 -2.19 -14.35
CA PRO A 146 -14.64 -2.73 -15.41
C PRO A 146 -13.90 -1.61 -16.15
N VAL A 147 -12.71 -1.95 -16.66
CA VAL A 147 -11.93 -1.08 -17.54
C VAL A 147 -11.77 -1.76 -18.89
N LYS A 148 -11.73 -0.94 -19.93
CA LYS A 148 -11.31 -1.33 -21.28
C LYS A 148 -9.86 -0.90 -21.47
N VAL A 149 -9.00 -1.86 -21.77
CA VAL A 149 -7.58 -1.66 -22.04
C VAL A 149 -7.31 -2.00 -23.50
N SER A 150 -6.83 -1.04 -24.27
CA SER A 150 -6.36 -1.24 -25.65
C SER A 150 -4.84 -1.21 -25.67
N LEU A 151 -4.23 -2.24 -26.24
CA LEU A 151 -2.77 -2.37 -26.34
C LEU A 151 -2.26 -1.85 -27.69
N LYS A 152 -0.97 -1.50 -27.75
CA LYS A 152 -0.26 -1.17 -28.99
C LYS A 152 -0.27 -2.30 -30.02
N SER A 153 -0.38 -3.54 -29.54
CA SER A 153 -0.58 -4.74 -30.39
C SER A 153 -1.96 -4.84 -31.01
N LYS A 154 -2.86 -3.87 -30.72
CA LYS A 154 -4.29 -3.85 -31.07
C LYS A 154 -5.13 -4.88 -30.33
N LYS A 155 -4.57 -5.67 -29.42
CA LYS A 155 -5.38 -6.49 -28.52
C LYS A 155 -6.16 -5.61 -27.55
N VAL A 156 -7.40 -5.98 -27.27
CA VAL A 156 -8.31 -5.28 -26.37
C VAL A 156 -8.76 -6.23 -25.27
N TYR A 157 -8.73 -5.77 -24.03
CA TYR A 157 -9.24 -6.48 -22.87
C TYR A 157 -10.29 -5.63 -22.16
N VAL A 158 -11.37 -6.25 -21.71
CA VAL A 158 -12.37 -5.64 -20.84
C VAL A 158 -12.49 -6.49 -19.61
N GLY A 159 -12.38 -5.90 -18.42
CA GLY A 159 -12.40 -6.66 -17.16
C GLY A 159 -12.16 -5.80 -15.94
N ILE A 160 -12.17 -6.41 -14.75
CA ILE A 160 -11.87 -5.71 -13.49
C ILE A 160 -10.37 -5.72 -13.21
N VAL A 161 -9.89 -4.66 -12.57
CA VAL A 161 -8.49 -4.50 -12.19
C VAL A 161 -8.28 -5.16 -10.83
N ASP A 162 -7.34 -6.10 -10.75
CA ASP A 162 -6.91 -6.67 -9.47
C ASP A 162 -5.97 -5.68 -8.78
N GLY A 163 -6.34 -5.25 -7.57
CA GLY A 163 -5.59 -4.30 -6.77
C GLY A 163 -4.31 -4.84 -6.14
N THR A 164 -4.11 -6.16 -6.14
CA THR A 164 -3.00 -6.83 -5.43
C THR A 164 -1.62 -6.32 -5.86
N GLN A 165 -1.46 -5.90 -7.10
CA GLN A 165 -0.21 -5.32 -7.64
C GLN A 165 0.10 -3.90 -7.15
N PHE A 166 -0.88 -3.15 -6.68
CA PHE A 166 -0.61 -1.83 -6.10
C PHE A 166 0.09 -1.95 -4.75
N LEU A 167 -0.03 -3.10 -4.07
CA LEU A 167 0.75 -3.40 -2.87
C LEU A 167 2.24 -3.59 -3.18
N SER A 168 2.62 -4.05 -4.38
CA SER A 168 4.02 -4.24 -4.76
C SER A 168 4.68 -2.96 -5.32
N ALA A 169 3.96 -1.83 -5.36
CA ALA A 169 4.40 -0.55 -5.92
C ALA A 169 5.05 -0.72 -7.30
N ASP A 170 4.60 -1.73 -8.05
CA ASP A 170 5.08 -2.03 -9.38
C ASP A 170 3.96 -1.69 -10.36
N LEU A 171 3.89 -0.40 -10.72
CA LEU A 171 2.95 0.10 -11.73
C LEU A 171 3.46 -0.14 -13.15
N GLU A 172 4.57 -0.85 -13.34
CA GLU A 172 5.00 -1.23 -14.68
C GLU A 172 4.00 -2.19 -15.32
N ASN A 173 3.18 -2.87 -14.49
CA ASN A 173 2.18 -3.81 -14.91
C ASN A 173 0.79 -3.45 -14.36
N ILE A 174 -0.25 -3.84 -15.11
CA ILE A 174 -1.63 -3.92 -14.68
C ILE A 174 -2.09 -5.37 -14.72
N VAL A 175 -2.82 -5.78 -13.68
CA VAL A 175 -3.40 -7.10 -13.59
C VAL A 175 -4.88 -6.93 -13.82
N ILE A 176 -5.36 -7.49 -14.91
CA ILE A 176 -6.76 -7.48 -15.28
C ILE A 176 -7.32 -8.90 -15.21
N ILE A 177 -8.48 -9.04 -14.61
CA ILE A 177 -9.29 -10.27 -14.69
C ILE A 177 -10.28 -10.02 -15.84
N PRO A 178 -10.05 -10.62 -17.02
CA PRO A 178 -10.81 -10.30 -18.22
C PRO A 178 -12.21 -10.89 -18.16
N TYR A 179 -13.18 -10.11 -18.59
CA TYR A 179 -14.52 -10.55 -18.93
C TYR A 179 -14.64 -10.82 -20.43
N LEU A 180 -14.01 -9.97 -21.23
CA LEU A 180 -13.96 -10.10 -22.68
C LEU A 180 -12.54 -9.83 -23.18
N SER A 181 -12.12 -10.52 -24.23
CA SER A 181 -10.97 -10.11 -25.03
C SER A 181 -11.37 -9.96 -26.49
N GLY A 182 -10.54 -9.21 -27.21
CA GLY A 182 -10.74 -8.94 -28.62
C GLY A 182 -9.51 -8.33 -29.25
N TYR A 183 -9.72 -7.78 -30.43
CA TYR A 183 -8.74 -6.97 -31.13
C TYR A 183 -9.41 -5.80 -31.85
N ARG A 184 -8.64 -4.76 -32.11
CA ARG A 184 -9.03 -3.62 -32.92
C ARG A 184 -8.62 -3.87 -34.36
N ASP A 185 -9.58 -3.81 -35.27
CA ASP A 185 -9.31 -3.93 -36.70
C ASP A 185 -8.34 -2.83 -37.15
N LYS A 186 -7.39 -3.18 -38.02
CA LYS A 186 -6.35 -2.24 -38.48
C LYS A 186 -6.92 -1.11 -39.33
N ASP A 187 -7.91 -1.44 -40.16
CA ASP A 187 -8.38 -0.56 -41.23
C ASP A 187 -9.71 0.10 -40.83
N LYS A 188 -10.61 -0.66 -40.21
CA LYS A 188 -11.92 -0.14 -39.74
C LYS A 188 -11.87 0.49 -38.35
N LEU A 189 -10.81 0.25 -37.57
CA LEU A 189 -10.65 0.69 -36.17
C LEU A 189 -11.76 0.25 -35.20
N ASN A 190 -12.66 -0.63 -35.65
CA ASN A 190 -13.72 -1.24 -34.86
C ASN A 190 -13.14 -2.31 -33.92
N ILE A 191 -13.75 -2.48 -32.76
CA ILE A 191 -13.35 -3.49 -31.78
C ILE A 191 -14.17 -4.74 -32.04
N ILE A 192 -13.49 -5.87 -32.19
CA ILE A 192 -14.08 -7.18 -32.40
C ILE A 192 -13.72 -8.04 -31.19
N PHE A 193 -14.72 -8.51 -30.46
CA PHE A 193 -14.52 -9.40 -29.32
C PHE A 193 -14.50 -10.86 -29.81
N ASP A 194 -13.40 -11.57 -29.52
CA ASP A 194 -13.18 -12.95 -29.97
C ASP A 194 -13.43 -13.96 -28.85
N CYS A 195 -13.17 -13.59 -27.60
CA CYS A 195 -13.34 -14.49 -26.45
C CYS A 195 -14.20 -13.85 -25.36
N ASN A 196 -15.19 -14.63 -24.89
CA ASN A 196 -16.00 -14.29 -23.74
C ASN A 196 -15.66 -15.20 -22.54
N TYR A 197 -15.00 -14.62 -21.53
CA TYR A 197 -14.58 -15.33 -20.33
C TYR A 197 -15.73 -15.63 -19.37
N PHE A 198 -16.86 -14.90 -19.44
CA PHE A 198 -18.03 -15.20 -18.62
C PHE A 198 -18.53 -16.63 -18.82
N SER A 199 -18.54 -17.09 -20.08
CA SER A 199 -18.94 -18.47 -20.41
C SER A 199 -18.07 -19.53 -19.72
N VAL A 200 -16.79 -19.22 -19.48
CA VAL A 200 -15.86 -20.08 -18.76
C VAL A 200 -16.10 -19.98 -17.25
N TYR A 201 -16.29 -18.78 -16.72
CA TYR A 201 -16.56 -18.57 -15.30
C TYR A 201 -17.84 -19.26 -14.84
N GLU A 202 -18.92 -19.17 -15.64
CA GLU A 202 -20.17 -19.88 -15.37
C GLU A 202 -20.01 -21.40 -15.45
N LYS A 203 -19.32 -21.90 -16.48
CA LYS A 203 -19.11 -23.35 -16.67
C LYS A 203 -18.39 -24.00 -15.47
N TYR A 204 -17.46 -23.27 -14.85
CA TYR A 204 -16.68 -23.76 -13.73
C TYR A 204 -17.18 -23.25 -12.37
N ASN A 205 -18.36 -22.60 -12.31
CA ASN A 205 -18.94 -22.01 -11.09
C ASN A 205 -17.96 -21.11 -10.31
N ILE A 206 -17.18 -20.31 -11.03
CA ILE A 206 -16.18 -19.44 -10.45
C ILE A 206 -16.86 -18.13 -10.04
N SER A 207 -17.28 -18.01 -8.78
CA SER A 207 -17.88 -16.79 -8.24
C SER A 207 -16.83 -15.85 -7.65
N ASN A 208 -17.12 -14.53 -7.68
CA ASN A 208 -16.27 -13.46 -7.14
C ASN A 208 -16.29 -13.39 -5.60
N SER A 209 -16.14 -14.54 -4.93
CA SER A 209 -16.29 -14.70 -3.49
C SER A 209 -14.96 -15.01 -2.82
N GLU A 210 -13.99 -14.10 -2.90
CA GLU A 210 -12.79 -14.14 -2.05
C GLU A 210 -12.35 -12.72 -1.69
N ASN A 211 -13.05 -12.11 -0.72
CA ASN A 211 -12.55 -11.00 0.09
C ASN A 211 -13.12 -11.15 1.53
N SER A 212 -12.87 -12.29 2.16
CA SER A 212 -13.23 -12.52 3.57
C SER A 212 -12.26 -13.51 4.22
N GLU A 213 -10.97 -13.23 4.19
CA GLU A 213 -10.05 -13.75 5.22
C GLU A 213 -9.74 -12.60 6.18
N ASN A 214 -10.51 -12.55 7.27
CA ASN A 214 -10.07 -12.26 8.65
C ASN A 214 -11.27 -11.83 9.49
N SER A 215 -11.86 -12.80 10.21
CA SER A 215 -12.53 -12.55 11.48
C SER A 215 -12.37 -13.81 12.33
N GLU A 216 -11.93 -13.58 13.56
CA GLU A 216 -11.29 -14.52 14.47
C GLU A 216 -12.26 -15.58 15.05
N ASN A 217 -11.63 -16.70 15.44
CA ASN A 217 -11.99 -17.72 16.43
C ASN A 217 -13.24 -17.49 17.31
N SER A 218 -14.01 -18.57 17.53
CA SER A 218 -14.46 -19.03 18.86
C SER A 218 -15.12 -20.42 18.78
N GLU A 219 -14.53 -21.40 19.49
CA GLU A 219 -15.15 -22.47 20.33
C GLU A 219 -16.39 -23.23 19.76
N ASN A 220 -16.49 -24.57 19.68
CA ASN A 220 -16.36 -25.56 20.77
C ASN A 220 -16.73 -27.00 20.29
N SER A 221 -16.15 -27.99 20.99
CA SER A 221 -16.74 -29.29 21.41
C SER A 221 -16.94 -30.48 20.44
N GLU A 222 -16.09 -31.49 20.68
CA GLU A 222 -16.36 -32.90 21.00
C GLU A 222 -16.99 -33.92 20.03
N ASN A 223 -16.21 -35.01 19.86
CA ASN A 223 -16.58 -36.44 19.75
C ASN A 223 -17.29 -36.97 18.50
N SER A 224 -16.64 -37.92 17.82
CA SER A 224 -16.92 -39.37 17.91
C SER A 224 -16.33 -40.12 16.71
N GLU A 225 -15.64 -41.23 16.99
CA GLU A 225 -15.17 -42.23 16.02
C GLU A 225 -16.34 -42.94 15.31
N ASN A 226 -16.24 -43.18 14.00
CA ASN A 226 -16.44 -44.51 13.40
C ASN A 226 -16.30 -44.56 11.87
N SER A 227 -15.49 -45.53 11.44
CA SER A 227 -15.73 -46.51 10.36
C SER A 227 -15.78 -46.09 8.88
N GLU A 228 -14.76 -46.59 8.19
CA GLU A 228 -14.63 -46.95 6.77
C GLU A 228 -15.94 -47.11 5.96
N ASN A 229 -16.04 -46.43 4.81
CA ASN A 229 -15.90 -47.08 3.50
C ASN A 229 -16.08 -46.13 2.29
N SER A 230 -15.49 -46.59 1.18
CA SER A 230 -15.77 -46.26 -0.23
C SER A 230 -15.28 -44.91 -0.80
N GLU A 231 -14.05 -44.98 -1.32
CA GLU A 231 -13.62 -44.61 -2.68
C GLU A 231 -14.41 -43.55 -3.49
N ASN A 232 -13.61 -42.66 -4.10
CA ASN A 232 -13.91 -41.64 -5.11
C ASN A 232 -14.41 -40.28 -4.62
N SER A 233 -13.45 -39.42 -4.24
CA SER A 233 -13.54 -38.00 -4.58
C SER A 233 -12.17 -37.50 -5.06
N GLU A 234 -12.01 -37.45 -6.37
CA GLU A 234 -10.92 -36.71 -6.99
C GLU A 234 -10.98 -35.25 -6.52
N ASN A 235 -9.82 -34.73 -6.10
CA ASN A 235 -9.58 -33.34 -5.71
C ASN A 235 -10.29 -32.35 -6.65
N LYS A 236 -11.40 -31.77 -6.19
CA LYS A 236 -11.94 -30.53 -6.76
C LYS A 236 -11.34 -29.35 -5.98
N ASP A 237 -10.08 -29.06 -6.23
CA ASP A 237 -9.57 -27.70 -6.01
C ASP A 237 -10.39 -26.79 -6.93
N GLY A 238 -11.35 -26.07 -6.36
CA GLY A 238 -12.18 -25.12 -7.11
C GLY A 238 -11.28 -24.07 -7.77
N LEU A 239 -11.40 -23.88 -9.09
CA LEU A 239 -10.67 -22.83 -9.78
C LEU A 239 -11.11 -21.46 -9.23
N SER A 240 -10.18 -20.69 -8.68
CA SER A 240 -10.40 -19.30 -8.26
C SER A 240 -10.22 -18.32 -9.44
N LEU A 241 -10.90 -17.17 -9.41
CA LEU A 241 -10.72 -16.07 -10.40
C LEU A 241 -9.27 -15.61 -10.53
N LYS A 242 -8.47 -15.80 -9.47
CA LYS A 242 -7.03 -15.50 -9.43
C LYS A 242 -6.22 -16.20 -10.52
N TYR A 243 -6.69 -17.35 -11.03
CA TYR A 243 -6.02 -18.08 -12.11
C TYR A 243 -6.20 -17.45 -13.50
N PHE A 244 -7.12 -16.50 -13.65
CA PHE A 244 -7.43 -15.85 -14.94
C PHE A 244 -6.81 -14.45 -15.07
N ARG A 245 -5.88 -14.11 -14.18
CA ARG A 245 -5.22 -12.80 -14.17
C ARG A 245 -4.26 -12.65 -15.34
N ASN A 246 -4.50 -11.63 -16.15
CA ASN A 246 -3.59 -11.21 -17.20
C ASN A 246 -2.74 -10.05 -16.71
N VAL A 247 -1.42 -10.22 -16.79
CA VAL A 247 -0.43 -9.19 -16.47
C VAL A 247 -0.07 -8.44 -17.76
N ILE A 248 -0.33 -7.14 -17.79
CA ILE A 248 -0.13 -6.27 -18.95
C ILE A 248 0.82 -5.16 -18.57
N ARG A 249 1.90 -4.96 -19.32
CA ARG A 249 2.80 -3.82 -19.10
C ARG A 249 2.12 -2.50 -19.42
N VAL A 250 2.22 -1.50 -18.54
CA VAL A 250 1.69 -0.15 -18.76
C VAL A 250 2.30 0.51 -20.00
N SER A 251 3.57 0.23 -20.31
CA SER A 251 4.22 0.71 -21.52
C SER A 251 3.59 0.18 -22.82
N GLU A 252 2.86 -0.93 -22.76
CA GLU A 252 2.16 -1.53 -23.90
C GLU A 252 0.73 -1.02 -24.06
N ILE A 253 0.21 -0.30 -23.06
CA ILE A 253 -1.13 0.27 -23.11
C ILE A 253 -1.11 1.47 -24.05
N GLU A 254 -1.97 1.42 -25.06
CA GLU A 254 -2.24 2.55 -25.95
C GLU A 254 -3.32 3.46 -25.35
N SER A 255 -4.40 2.88 -24.82
CA SER A 255 -5.46 3.63 -24.15
C SER A 255 -6.18 2.79 -23.09
N ILE A 256 -6.71 3.47 -22.08
CA ILE A 256 -7.51 2.87 -21.03
C ILE A 256 -8.72 3.76 -20.72
N SER A 257 -9.89 3.15 -20.52
CA SER A 257 -11.13 3.85 -20.16
C SER A 257 -11.96 3.01 -19.20
N LEU A 258 -12.80 3.66 -18.37
CA LEU A 258 -13.87 2.93 -17.68
C LEU A 258 -14.77 2.28 -18.73
N PHE A 259 -15.30 1.11 -18.39
CA PHE A 259 -16.18 0.33 -19.23
C PHE A 259 -17.39 -0.10 -18.42
N ASP A 260 -18.57 0.26 -18.90
CA ASP A 260 -19.82 -0.21 -18.31
C ASP A 260 -20.44 -1.25 -19.26
N ILE A 261 -20.57 -2.47 -18.73
CA ILE A 261 -21.08 -3.63 -19.46
C ILE A 261 -22.50 -3.38 -19.99
N LYS A 262 -23.27 -2.49 -19.35
CA LYS A 262 -24.65 -2.17 -19.76
C LYS A 262 -24.73 -1.54 -21.14
N TYR A 263 -23.71 -0.78 -21.52
CA TYR A 263 -23.65 -0.10 -22.82
C TYR A 263 -22.85 -0.90 -23.86
N PHE A 264 -22.46 -2.15 -23.55
CA PHE A 264 -21.71 -3.01 -24.48
C PHE A 264 -22.42 -3.16 -25.83
N ASN A 265 -23.74 -3.43 -25.79
CA ASN A 265 -24.58 -3.64 -26.98
C ASN A 265 -24.73 -2.39 -27.86
N ASP A 266 -24.41 -1.20 -27.34
CA ASP A 266 -24.45 0.03 -28.15
C ASP A 266 -23.25 0.13 -29.10
N PHE A 267 -22.17 -0.59 -28.83
CA PHE A 267 -20.97 -0.62 -29.68
C PHE A 267 -20.96 -1.77 -30.70
N GLU A 268 -21.78 -2.80 -30.50
CA GLU A 268 -21.90 -3.94 -31.44
C GLU A 268 -22.64 -3.55 -32.74
N ARG A 269 -23.44 -2.47 -32.68
CA ARG A 269 -24.33 -2.00 -33.77
C ARG A 269 -23.66 -1.36 -34.99
N VAL A 270 -22.33 -1.25 -35.05
CA VAL A 270 -21.65 -0.63 -36.21
C VAL A 270 -21.27 -1.65 -37.30
N VAL A 271 -21.52 -2.94 -37.10
CA VAL A 271 -21.15 -3.99 -38.07
C VAL A 271 -22.26 -4.30 -39.09
N GLU A 272 -23.52 -3.90 -38.83
CA GLU A 272 -24.67 -4.33 -39.66
C GLU A 272 -24.96 -3.47 -40.91
N THR A 273 -24.24 -2.36 -41.16
CA THR A 273 -24.59 -1.43 -42.25
C THR A 273 -23.65 -1.37 -43.46
N GLU A 274 -22.82 -2.40 -43.70
CA GLU A 274 -21.98 -2.45 -44.92
C GLU A 274 -22.35 -3.59 -45.91
N ASN A 275 -23.48 -4.29 -45.71
CA ASN A 275 -23.97 -5.32 -46.63
C ASN A 275 -25.38 -5.02 -47.18
N MET A 276 -25.62 -3.78 -47.64
CA MET A 276 -26.74 -3.44 -48.53
C MET A 276 -26.28 -2.61 -49.72
#